data_AF-E4YXM3-F1
#
_entry.id   AF-E4YXM3-F1
#
_cell.length_a   1.000
_cell.length_b   1.000
_cell.length_c   1.000
_cell.angle_alpha   90.00
_cell.angle_beta   90.00
_cell.angle_gamma   90.00
#
_symmetry.space_group_name_H-M   'P 1'
#
loop_
_entity.id
_entity.type
_entity.pdbx_description
1 polymer ?
#
loop_
_entity_poly.entity_id
_entity_poly.type
_entity_poly.pdbx_seq_one_letter_code
_entity_poly.pdbx_strand_id
1 'polypeptide(L)'
;TLDIKSLSEETKLDSVCASHLLPYQHALSWGVESVVENNISAVESVGRDVYEAAKEFANVKKLMDTEGRPWDRHFLVAALMQLRNDYKSHSSIIKALAILSRGIKASGTCPDLLFLSLNLFARFDCVNEAIKLFRTHLDMKSIQNDSLGYVMFPQVFQLNPEAAAELLDNPLTFYSNSKKDTTEAIIKCFREGSFAQVEDIERFREALKNSIMRKLLQVENLVTSGYYGKKLLSELSDKKVSDNRDFDALNWWGPDRVSKIQDLKTRSLNDLEQYVRFRTGCLEVLQGAENNMEEVEKLAEVPDFEHSEVVLLSGYHRMPTTECRKMTVITLKLLNYLRDCLIEKKAKETDSVLFEEYKKCFEGILARKELRSRWFIIESVMFILNFVKSHEQAVQDIKKGGKRIQKKVKEDFAAFVEFSNYLTGCGQESFLKQMIELESLVIEEDVSGIITTIKNDREEVRLTLNEIYTKYSSNLSRQLAKK
;
A
#
# COMPACT_ATOMS: atom_id res chain seq x y z
N THR A 1 6.52 4.66 -43.42
CA THR A 1 7.37 5.85 -43.21
C THR A 1 6.46 7.07 -43.17
N LEU A 2 6.19 7.59 -41.97
CA LEU A 2 5.49 8.86 -41.80
C LEU A 2 6.52 9.97 -42.06
N ASP A 3 6.24 10.91 -42.97
CA ASP A 3 7.08 12.10 -43.16
C ASP A 3 6.76 13.13 -42.07
N ILE A 4 7.20 12.82 -40.85
CA ILE A 4 6.84 13.57 -39.63
C ILE A 4 7.34 15.02 -39.70
N LYS A 5 8.40 15.29 -40.46
CA LYS A 5 8.95 16.65 -40.65
C LYS A 5 8.00 17.59 -41.40
N SER A 6 7.03 17.07 -42.14
CA SER A 6 6.02 17.85 -42.85
C SER A 6 4.82 18.26 -41.98
N LEU A 7 4.73 17.75 -40.74
CA LEU A 7 3.57 17.88 -39.84
C LEU A 7 3.74 19.02 -38.81
N SER A 8 4.14 20.21 -39.25
CA SER A 8 4.42 21.37 -38.37
C SER A 8 3.20 21.94 -37.61
N GLU A 9 2.04 21.27 -37.65
CA GLU A 9 0.82 21.65 -36.94
C GLU A 9 0.45 20.56 -35.92
N GLU A 10 0.20 20.97 -34.67
CA GLU A 10 -0.14 20.10 -33.53
C GLU A 10 -1.28 19.12 -33.81
N THR A 11 -2.36 19.61 -34.42
CA THR A 11 -3.55 18.84 -34.77
C THR A 11 -3.25 17.72 -35.77
N LYS A 12 -2.24 17.90 -36.64
CA LYS A 12 -1.81 16.85 -37.56
C LYS A 12 -0.98 15.78 -36.84
N LEU A 13 -0.19 16.17 -35.84
CA LEU A 13 0.62 15.26 -35.05
C LEU A 13 -0.26 14.32 -34.19
N ASP A 14 -1.23 14.89 -33.47
CA ASP A 14 -2.20 14.11 -32.70
C ASP A 14 -3.01 13.15 -33.57
N SER A 15 -3.48 13.62 -34.74
CA SER A 15 -4.25 12.79 -35.67
C SER A 15 -3.42 11.61 -36.18
N VAL A 16 -2.13 11.81 -36.47
CA VAL A 16 -1.23 10.76 -36.92
C VAL A 16 -0.97 9.75 -35.82
N CYS A 17 -0.67 10.22 -34.61
CA CYS A 17 -0.48 9.36 -33.45
C CYS A 17 -1.73 8.52 -33.16
N ALA A 18 -2.90 9.16 -33.12
CA ALA A 18 -4.18 8.49 -32.91
C ALA A 18 -4.46 7.44 -34.00
N SER A 19 -4.25 7.78 -35.27
CA SER A 19 -4.48 6.87 -36.40
C SER A 19 -3.58 5.63 -36.33
N HIS A 20 -2.33 5.81 -35.91
CA HIS A 20 -1.41 4.69 -35.71
C HIS A 20 -1.80 3.81 -34.51
N LEU A 21 -2.28 4.41 -33.42
CA LEU A 21 -2.59 3.69 -32.17
C LEU A 21 -3.93 2.95 -32.20
N LEU A 22 -4.91 3.47 -32.96
CA LEU A 22 -6.28 2.98 -32.96
C LEU A 22 -6.37 1.46 -33.24
N PRO A 23 -5.65 0.87 -34.23
CA PRO A 23 -5.67 -0.57 -34.44
C PRO A 23 -5.20 -1.39 -33.23
N TYR A 24 -4.16 -0.92 -32.53
CA TYR A 24 -3.62 -1.61 -31.35
C TYR A 24 -4.57 -1.50 -30.14
N GLN A 25 -5.21 -0.35 -29.96
CA GLN A 25 -6.23 -0.15 -28.93
C GLN A 25 -7.45 -1.05 -29.16
N HIS A 26 -7.89 -1.21 -30.41
CA HIS A 26 -8.94 -2.16 -30.77
C HIS A 26 -8.50 -3.61 -30.55
N ALA A 27 -7.28 -3.97 -30.96
CA ALA A 27 -6.73 -5.30 -30.73
C ALA A 27 -6.67 -5.66 -29.24
N LEU A 28 -6.20 -4.73 -28.39
CA LEU A 28 -6.22 -4.88 -26.93
C LEU A 28 -7.65 -5.04 -26.41
N SER A 29 -8.59 -4.21 -26.88
CA SER A 29 -10.00 -4.24 -26.45
C SER A 29 -10.69 -5.55 -26.82
N TRP A 30 -10.39 -6.13 -27.98
CA TRP A 30 -10.98 -7.38 -28.45
C TRP A 30 -10.22 -8.64 -28.06
N GLY A 31 -9.02 -8.51 -27.46
CA GLY A 31 -8.24 -9.68 -27.05
C GLY A 31 -7.49 -10.36 -28.21
N VAL A 32 -7.07 -9.62 -29.23
CA VAL A 32 -6.35 -10.18 -30.39
C VAL A 32 -4.85 -10.34 -30.07
N GLU A 33 -4.47 -11.47 -29.46
CA GLU A 33 -3.12 -11.75 -28.97
C GLU A 33 -2.02 -11.61 -30.04
N SER A 34 -2.28 -12.08 -31.26
CA SER A 34 -1.30 -12.03 -32.35
C SER A 34 -0.84 -10.63 -32.75
N VAL A 35 -1.70 -9.62 -32.60
CA VAL A 35 -1.37 -8.22 -32.86
C VAL A 35 -0.64 -7.60 -31.66
N VAL A 36 -0.98 -8.04 -30.45
CA VAL A 36 -0.39 -7.55 -29.20
C VAL A 36 1.07 -8.02 -29.06
N GLU A 37 1.35 -9.29 -29.29
CA GLU A 37 2.68 -9.85 -29.04
C GLU A 37 3.74 -9.35 -30.02
N ASN A 38 3.40 -9.27 -31.31
CA ASN A 38 4.37 -9.05 -32.38
C ASN A 38 4.76 -7.58 -32.60
N ASN A 39 4.02 -6.63 -31.99
CA ASN A 39 4.14 -5.21 -32.34
C ASN A 39 4.61 -4.31 -31.19
N ILE A 40 4.97 -4.85 -30.03
CA ILE A 40 5.38 -4.04 -28.84
C ILE A 40 6.52 -3.08 -29.21
N SER A 41 7.63 -3.62 -29.73
CA SER A 41 8.81 -2.82 -30.10
C SER A 41 8.51 -1.83 -31.23
N ALA A 42 7.59 -2.18 -32.14
CA ALA A 42 7.20 -1.31 -33.25
C ALA A 42 6.35 -0.12 -32.76
N VAL A 43 5.40 -0.36 -31.86
CA VAL A 43 4.59 0.71 -31.26
C VAL A 43 5.48 1.65 -30.45
N GLU A 44 6.38 1.10 -29.65
CA GLU A 44 7.34 1.88 -28.89
C GLU A 44 8.29 2.69 -29.79
N SER A 45 8.84 2.08 -30.86
CA SER A 45 9.76 2.77 -31.77
C SER A 45 9.07 3.95 -32.45
N VAL A 46 7.83 3.80 -32.89
CA VAL A 46 7.07 4.91 -33.48
C VAL A 46 6.88 6.05 -32.47
N GLY A 47 6.56 5.75 -31.20
CA GLY A 47 6.47 6.78 -30.16
C GLY A 47 7.77 7.57 -29.99
N ARG A 48 8.91 6.88 -29.99
CA ARG A 48 10.25 7.51 -29.92
C ARG A 48 10.57 8.34 -31.16
N ASP A 49 10.30 7.81 -32.35
CA ASP A 49 10.56 8.50 -33.62
C ASP A 49 9.75 9.80 -33.71
N VAL A 50 8.49 9.76 -33.26
CA VAL A 50 7.62 10.93 -33.19
C VAL A 50 8.15 11.95 -32.19
N TYR A 51 8.54 11.52 -30.99
CA TYR A 51 9.17 12.39 -29.99
C TYR A 51 10.42 13.08 -30.55
N GLU A 52 11.35 12.32 -31.13
CA GLU A 52 12.60 12.86 -31.67
C GLU A 52 12.36 13.86 -32.82
N ALA A 53 11.37 13.60 -33.66
CA ALA A 53 11.01 14.49 -34.76
C ALA A 53 10.30 15.76 -34.30
N ALA A 54 9.48 15.69 -33.24
CA ALA A 54 8.57 16.77 -32.83
C ALA A 54 9.00 17.56 -31.59
N LYS A 55 9.99 17.09 -30.80
CA LYS A 55 10.42 17.75 -29.55
C LYS A 55 10.88 19.21 -29.74
N GLU A 56 11.38 19.53 -30.94
CA GLU A 56 11.85 20.88 -31.28
C GLU A 56 10.76 21.78 -31.87
N PHE A 57 9.55 21.25 -32.12
CA PHE A 57 8.47 22.02 -32.71
C PHE A 57 8.01 23.13 -31.76
N ALA A 58 7.78 24.33 -32.31
CA ALA A 58 7.47 25.52 -31.52
C ALA A 58 6.16 25.40 -30.72
N ASN A 59 5.18 24.66 -31.24
CA ASN A 59 3.92 24.36 -30.55
C ASN A 59 4.13 23.35 -29.41
N VAL A 60 4.94 22.31 -29.61
CA VAL A 60 5.29 21.33 -28.58
C VAL A 60 6.07 21.98 -27.43
N LYS A 61 7.02 22.88 -27.74
CA LYS A 61 7.76 23.64 -26.72
C LYS A 61 6.92 24.62 -25.92
N LYS A 62 5.75 25.04 -26.43
CA LYS A 62 4.81 25.91 -25.72
C LYS A 62 3.97 25.15 -24.71
N LEU A 63 3.85 23.83 -24.87
CA LEU A 63 3.06 23.02 -23.97
C LEU A 63 3.73 23.00 -22.58
N MET A 64 2.91 23.13 -21.55
CA MET A 64 3.39 23.02 -20.17
C MET A 64 3.94 21.61 -19.92
N ASP A 65 4.82 21.48 -18.93
CA ASP A 65 5.36 20.17 -18.53
C ASP A 65 4.24 19.22 -18.08
N THR A 66 3.10 19.75 -17.62
CA THR A 66 1.89 19.03 -17.16
C THR A 66 0.93 18.62 -18.29
N GLU A 67 1.16 19.06 -19.52
CA GLU A 67 0.29 18.75 -20.66
C GLU A 67 0.72 17.46 -21.36
N GLY A 68 -0.26 16.60 -21.63
CA GLY A 68 -0.02 15.35 -22.36
C GLY A 68 0.62 15.60 -23.72
N ARG A 69 1.50 14.70 -24.12
CA ARG A 69 2.18 14.73 -25.42
C ARG A 69 1.53 13.76 -26.40
N PRO A 70 1.50 14.07 -27.70
CA PRO A 70 0.89 13.21 -28.72
C PRO A 70 1.41 11.76 -28.74
N TRP A 71 2.68 11.55 -28.36
CA TRP A 71 3.35 10.25 -28.34
C TRP A 71 3.20 9.48 -27.03
N ASP A 72 2.63 10.06 -25.97
CA ASP A 72 2.50 9.42 -24.66
C ASP A 72 1.80 8.07 -24.73
N ARG A 73 0.71 8.03 -25.52
CA ARG A 73 -0.11 6.84 -25.67
C ARG A 73 0.62 5.69 -26.35
N HIS A 74 1.68 5.95 -27.13
CA HIS A 74 2.50 4.86 -27.68
C HIS A 74 3.24 4.12 -26.57
N PHE A 75 3.83 4.83 -25.62
CA PHE A 75 4.50 4.22 -24.49
C PHE A 75 3.51 3.48 -23.58
N LEU A 76 2.33 4.06 -23.33
CA LEU A 76 1.27 3.41 -22.56
C LEU A 76 0.78 2.12 -23.23
N VAL A 77 0.42 2.18 -24.52
CA VAL A 77 -0.09 1.03 -25.27
C VAL A 77 0.97 -0.06 -25.38
N ALA A 78 2.23 0.29 -25.66
CA ALA A 78 3.32 -0.69 -25.69
C ALA A 78 3.54 -1.38 -24.33
N ALA A 79 3.48 -0.63 -23.23
CA ALA A 79 3.57 -1.19 -21.88
C ALA A 79 2.38 -2.11 -21.55
N LEU A 80 1.15 -1.73 -21.91
CA LEU A 80 -0.04 -2.58 -21.74
C LEU A 80 0.04 -3.86 -22.58
N MET A 81 0.53 -3.77 -23.82
CA MET A 81 0.77 -4.93 -24.67
C MET A 81 1.81 -5.87 -24.04
N GLN A 82 2.90 -5.30 -23.52
CA GLN A 82 3.92 -6.07 -22.79
C GLN A 82 3.32 -6.81 -21.59
N LEU A 83 2.55 -6.12 -20.75
CA LEU A 83 1.90 -6.73 -19.58
C LEU A 83 0.88 -7.80 -19.98
N ARG A 84 0.17 -7.64 -21.09
CA ARG A 84 -0.81 -8.65 -21.55
C ARG A 84 -0.15 -9.97 -21.92
N ASN A 85 1.03 -9.93 -22.55
CA ASN A 85 1.75 -11.16 -22.92
C ASN A 85 2.00 -12.03 -21.69
N ASP A 86 2.43 -11.42 -20.59
CA ASP A 86 2.59 -12.11 -19.32
C ASP A 86 2.64 -11.11 -18.15
N TYR A 87 1.52 -10.89 -17.47
CA TYR A 87 1.46 -9.96 -16.33
C TYR A 87 2.04 -10.56 -15.04
N LYS A 88 2.34 -11.87 -15.02
CA LYS A 88 2.87 -12.58 -13.85
C LYS A 88 4.41 -12.61 -13.87
N SER A 89 5.02 -12.57 -15.05
CA SER A 89 6.47 -12.56 -15.19
C SER A 89 7.10 -11.24 -14.77
N HIS A 90 8.05 -11.31 -13.84
CA HIS A 90 8.88 -10.16 -13.47
C HIS A 90 9.61 -9.56 -14.67
N SER A 91 10.05 -10.38 -15.63
CA SER A 91 10.70 -9.91 -16.86
C SER A 91 9.79 -8.98 -17.64
N SER A 92 8.55 -9.39 -17.83
CA SER A 92 7.54 -8.62 -18.56
C SER A 92 7.22 -7.30 -17.86
N ILE A 93 7.05 -7.33 -16.54
CA ILE A 93 6.80 -6.11 -15.74
C ILE A 93 8.00 -5.15 -15.83
N ILE A 94 9.24 -5.65 -15.78
CA ILE A 94 10.45 -4.84 -15.91
C ILE A 94 10.56 -4.22 -17.31
N LYS A 95 10.24 -4.97 -18.36
CA LYS A 95 10.18 -4.44 -19.74
C LYS A 95 9.12 -3.35 -19.86
N ALA A 96 7.94 -3.54 -19.28
CA ALA A 96 6.89 -2.53 -19.24
C ALA A 96 7.35 -1.27 -18.49
N LEU A 97 7.99 -1.40 -17.31
CA LEU A 97 8.58 -0.29 -16.58
C LEU A 97 9.65 0.46 -17.38
N ALA A 98 10.46 -0.24 -18.17
CA ALA A 98 11.46 0.39 -19.03
C ALA A 98 10.82 1.22 -20.15
N ILE A 99 9.77 0.70 -20.78
CA ILE A 99 8.95 1.44 -21.77
C ILE A 99 8.34 2.69 -21.13
N LEU A 100 7.72 2.56 -19.96
CA LEU A 100 7.09 3.67 -19.24
C LEU A 100 8.11 4.73 -18.82
N SER A 101 9.28 4.33 -18.31
CA SER A 101 10.35 5.24 -17.94
C SER A 101 10.85 6.07 -19.12
N ARG A 102 10.92 5.47 -20.32
CA ARG A 102 11.26 6.19 -21.56
C ARG A 102 10.17 7.20 -21.93
N GLY A 103 8.90 6.82 -21.83
CA GLY A 103 7.77 7.73 -22.04
C GLY A 103 7.75 8.90 -21.06
N ILE A 104 7.93 8.64 -19.76
CA ILE A 104 8.01 9.69 -18.73
C ILE A 104 9.17 10.66 -19.00
N LYS A 105 10.33 10.16 -19.44
CA LYS A 105 11.45 11.03 -19.83
C LYS A 105 11.16 11.87 -21.07
N ALA A 106 10.37 11.35 -22.02
CA ALA A 106 10.00 12.05 -23.24
C ALA A 106 8.91 13.12 -23.02
N SER A 107 8.09 12.99 -21.98
CA SER A 107 6.87 13.80 -21.82
C SER A 107 6.69 14.48 -20.46
N GLY A 108 7.45 14.09 -19.45
CA GLY A 108 7.44 14.69 -18.12
C GLY A 108 6.33 14.20 -17.19
N THR A 109 5.05 14.24 -17.61
CA THR A 109 3.93 14.17 -16.63
C THR A 109 2.64 13.47 -17.08
N CYS A 110 2.68 12.58 -18.09
CA CYS A 110 1.47 11.85 -18.47
C CYS A 110 0.90 11.03 -17.29
N PRO A 111 -0.32 11.32 -16.78
CA PRO A 111 -0.84 10.66 -15.58
C PRO A 111 -0.98 9.14 -15.76
N ASP A 112 -1.36 8.67 -16.95
CA ASP A 112 -1.48 7.24 -17.23
C ASP A 112 -0.13 6.50 -17.11
N LEU A 113 0.94 7.10 -17.63
CA LEU A 113 2.29 6.53 -17.52
C LEU A 113 2.75 6.49 -16.05
N LEU A 114 2.44 7.54 -15.30
CA LEU A 114 2.78 7.65 -13.88
C LEU A 114 2.00 6.64 -13.03
N PHE A 115 0.67 6.55 -13.19
CA PHE A 115 -0.16 5.60 -12.46
C PHE A 115 0.25 4.16 -12.75
N LEU A 116 0.44 3.79 -14.02
CA LEU A 116 0.88 2.45 -14.34
C LEU A 116 2.27 2.17 -13.75
N SER A 117 3.19 3.13 -13.81
CA SER A 117 4.53 2.98 -13.19
C SER A 117 4.44 2.74 -11.68
N LEU A 118 3.62 3.51 -10.95
CA LEU A 118 3.37 3.32 -9.52
C LEU A 118 2.85 1.90 -9.22
N ASN A 119 1.90 1.43 -10.03
CA ASN A 119 1.31 0.10 -9.88
C ASN A 119 2.36 -1.01 -10.09
N LEU A 120 3.25 -0.83 -11.06
CA LEU A 120 4.30 -1.81 -11.35
C LEU A 120 5.44 -1.78 -10.31
N PHE A 121 5.86 -0.60 -9.83
CA PHE A 121 6.85 -0.49 -8.75
C PHE A 121 6.37 -1.16 -7.46
N ALA A 122 5.07 -1.05 -7.15
CA ALA A 122 4.48 -1.73 -6.00
C ALA A 122 4.59 -3.26 -6.05
N ARG A 123 4.70 -3.86 -7.25
CA ARG A 123 4.91 -5.31 -7.39
C ARG A 123 6.30 -5.75 -6.92
N PHE A 124 7.25 -4.83 -6.92
CA PHE A 124 8.60 -5.04 -6.47
C PHE A 124 8.87 -4.42 -5.10
N ASP A 125 7.87 -4.00 -4.33
CA ASP A 125 8.08 -3.28 -3.06
C ASP A 125 9.01 -2.05 -3.22
N CYS A 126 9.04 -1.44 -4.41
CA CYS A 126 9.91 -0.30 -4.74
C CYS A 126 9.26 1.01 -4.28
N VAL A 127 9.15 1.20 -2.97
CA VAL A 127 8.35 2.28 -2.41
C VAL A 127 9.02 3.65 -2.50
N ASN A 128 10.36 3.76 -2.44
CA ASN A 128 10.98 5.10 -2.41
C ASN A 128 10.91 5.74 -3.81
N GLU A 129 11.12 4.98 -4.87
CA GLU A 129 10.88 5.42 -6.24
C GLU A 129 9.40 5.72 -6.51
N ALA A 130 8.48 4.94 -5.94
CA ALA A 130 7.05 5.26 -6.01
C ALA A 130 6.72 6.60 -5.31
N ILE A 131 7.25 6.83 -4.10
CA ILE A 131 7.10 8.09 -3.36
C ILE A 131 7.70 9.26 -4.14
N LYS A 132 8.88 9.07 -4.75
CA LYS A 132 9.55 10.09 -5.57
C LYS A 132 8.71 10.46 -6.78
N LEU A 133 8.23 9.48 -7.55
CA LEU A 133 7.32 9.73 -8.68
C LEU A 133 6.05 10.46 -8.23
N PHE A 134 5.47 10.02 -7.11
CA PHE A 134 4.28 10.63 -6.53
C PHE A 134 4.49 12.10 -6.17
N ARG A 135 5.57 12.40 -5.42
CA ARG A 135 5.90 13.77 -4.96
C ARG A 135 6.30 14.68 -6.11
N THR A 136 7.02 14.19 -7.10
CA THR A 136 7.54 15.01 -8.20
C THR A 136 6.47 15.33 -9.25
N HIS A 137 5.56 14.39 -9.55
CA HIS A 137 4.72 14.50 -10.75
C HIS A 137 3.20 14.47 -10.50
N LEU A 138 2.70 13.92 -9.38
CA LEU A 138 1.25 13.75 -9.17
C LEU A 138 0.62 14.73 -8.18
N ASP A 139 1.32 15.11 -7.10
CA ASP A 139 0.89 16.10 -6.09
C ASP A 139 -0.62 16.04 -5.76
N MET A 140 -1.11 14.88 -5.30
CA MET A 140 -2.55 14.66 -5.02
C MET A 140 -3.03 15.56 -3.88
N LYS A 141 -4.17 16.23 -4.09
CA LYS A 141 -4.76 17.16 -3.13
C LYS A 141 -6.24 16.88 -2.86
N SER A 142 -6.65 17.17 -1.62
CA SER A 142 -8.05 17.19 -1.20
C SER A 142 -8.80 15.90 -1.59
N ILE A 143 -9.84 16.02 -2.43
CA ILE A 143 -10.69 14.89 -2.86
C ILE A 143 -9.92 13.80 -3.62
N GLN A 144 -8.80 14.13 -4.27
CA GLN A 144 -7.98 13.13 -4.98
C GLN A 144 -7.42 12.09 -4.02
N ASN A 145 -7.17 12.44 -2.75
CA ASN A 145 -6.72 11.47 -1.77
C ASN A 145 -7.79 10.44 -1.40
N ASP A 146 -9.06 10.79 -1.55
CA ASP A 146 -10.19 9.89 -1.30
C ASP A 146 -10.43 8.95 -2.48
N SER A 147 -10.31 9.46 -3.72
CA SER A 147 -10.52 8.67 -4.93
C SER A 147 -9.29 7.86 -5.37
N LEU A 148 -8.08 8.39 -5.23
CA LEU A 148 -6.85 7.80 -5.76
C LEU A 148 -5.83 7.40 -4.69
N GLY A 149 -6.09 7.70 -3.41
CA GLY A 149 -5.19 7.36 -2.31
C GLY A 149 -4.86 5.86 -2.21
N TYR A 150 -5.76 5.00 -2.68
CA TYR A 150 -5.55 3.54 -2.67
C TYR A 150 -4.35 3.10 -3.52
N VAL A 151 -3.92 3.89 -4.51
CA VAL A 151 -2.76 3.60 -5.38
C VAL A 151 -1.42 3.72 -4.63
N MET A 152 -1.39 4.45 -3.51
CA MET A 152 -0.13 4.84 -2.87
C MET A 152 -0.07 4.40 -1.41
N PHE A 153 -1.06 4.77 -0.60
CA PHE A 153 -0.97 4.64 0.85
C PHE A 153 -0.80 3.20 1.37
N PRO A 154 -1.50 2.16 0.86
CA PRO A 154 -1.40 0.81 1.41
C PRO A 154 0.03 0.25 1.45
N GLN A 155 0.84 0.53 0.41
CA GLN A 155 2.23 0.07 0.35
C GLN A 155 3.16 0.93 1.23
N VAL A 156 2.90 2.24 1.32
CA VAL A 156 3.76 3.15 2.08
C VAL A 156 3.71 2.89 3.57
N PHE A 157 2.55 2.55 4.14
CA PHE A 157 2.46 2.19 5.56
C PHE A 157 3.37 1.03 5.97
N GLN A 158 3.59 0.07 5.06
CA GLN A 158 4.29 -1.16 5.35
C GLN A 158 5.78 -1.11 5.00
N LEU A 159 6.16 -0.22 4.08
CA LEU A 159 7.53 -0.18 3.53
C LEU A 159 8.29 1.08 3.93
N ASN A 160 7.60 2.20 4.22
CA ASN A 160 8.22 3.44 4.66
C ASN A 160 7.28 4.22 5.61
N PRO A 161 7.18 3.79 6.89
CA PRO A 161 6.24 4.39 7.86
C PRO A 161 6.56 5.86 8.20
N GLU A 162 7.83 6.28 8.08
CA GLU A 162 8.21 7.67 8.29
C GLU A 162 7.67 8.56 7.16
N ALA A 163 7.86 8.16 5.90
CA ALA A 163 7.24 8.84 4.77
C ALA A 163 5.71 8.77 4.82
N ALA A 164 5.14 7.67 5.34
CA ALA A 164 3.70 7.54 5.55
C ALA A 164 3.15 8.63 6.47
N ALA A 165 3.83 8.88 7.60
CA ALA A 165 3.43 9.91 8.55
C ALA A 165 3.44 11.31 7.91
N GLU A 166 4.45 11.62 7.08
CA GLU A 166 4.52 12.89 6.35
C GLU A 166 3.42 13.02 5.29
N LEU A 167 3.19 11.97 4.50
CA LEU A 167 2.22 11.97 3.40
C LEU A 167 0.76 11.97 3.90
N LEU A 168 0.52 11.54 5.14
CA LEU A 168 -0.80 11.50 5.75
C LEU A 168 -1.34 12.86 6.21
N ASP A 169 -0.49 13.87 6.37
CA ASP A 169 -0.93 15.16 6.91
C ASP A 169 -2.00 15.81 6.02
N ASN A 170 -1.78 15.82 4.70
CA ASN A 170 -2.71 16.36 3.71
C ASN A 170 -4.09 15.64 3.71
N PRO A 171 -4.17 14.30 3.54
CA PRO A 171 -5.46 13.62 3.53
C PRO A 171 -6.20 13.68 4.87
N LEU A 172 -5.50 13.52 6.01
CA LEU A 172 -6.17 13.59 7.31
C LEU A 172 -6.68 15.00 7.62
N THR A 173 -5.93 16.03 7.22
CA THR A 173 -6.39 17.43 7.30
C THR A 173 -7.62 17.65 6.42
N PHE A 174 -7.63 17.15 5.18
CA PHE A 174 -8.81 17.20 4.31
C PHE A 174 -10.04 16.56 4.97
N TYR A 175 -9.94 15.34 5.50
CA TYR A 175 -11.10 14.70 6.14
C TYR A 175 -11.56 15.42 7.41
N SER A 176 -10.63 15.94 8.23
CA SER A 176 -10.99 16.66 9.45
C SER A 176 -11.70 17.99 9.18
N ASN A 177 -11.31 18.69 8.11
CA ASN A 177 -11.94 19.95 7.68
C ASN A 177 -13.24 19.73 6.89
N SER A 178 -13.40 18.57 6.23
CA SER A 178 -14.54 18.28 5.34
C SER A 178 -15.92 18.57 5.96
N LYS A 179 -16.13 18.25 7.25
CA LYS A 179 -17.40 18.52 7.95
C LYS A 179 -17.66 20.03 8.08
N LYS A 180 -16.63 20.81 8.38
CA LYS A 180 -16.74 22.27 8.52
C LYS A 180 -17.02 22.88 7.15
N ASP A 181 -16.22 22.54 6.15
CA ASP A 181 -16.30 23.11 4.80
C ASP A 181 -17.65 22.80 4.14
N THR A 182 -18.15 21.57 4.27
CA THR A 182 -19.49 21.19 3.77
C THR A 182 -20.61 21.92 4.50
N THR A 183 -20.48 22.13 5.82
CA THR A 183 -21.47 22.91 6.60
C THR A 183 -21.51 24.38 6.14
N GLU A 184 -20.35 24.99 5.90
CA GLU A 184 -20.25 26.36 5.37
C GLU A 184 -20.83 26.46 3.96
N ALA A 185 -20.58 25.47 3.10
CA ALA A 185 -21.16 25.39 1.76
C ALA A 185 -22.69 25.31 1.79
N ILE A 186 -23.26 24.49 2.69
CA ILE A 186 -24.72 24.42 2.88
C ILE A 186 -25.29 25.76 3.33
N ILE A 187 -24.67 26.41 4.32
CA ILE A 187 -25.09 27.74 4.78
C ILE A 187 -25.07 28.74 3.62
N LYS A 188 -24.05 28.69 2.77
CA LYS A 188 -23.95 29.54 1.57
C LYS A 188 -25.09 29.27 0.58
N CYS A 189 -25.43 28.00 0.31
CA CYS A 189 -26.57 27.66 -0.53
C CYS A 189 -27.89 28.26 -0.02
N PHE A 190 -28.12 28.24 1.30
CA PHE A 190 -29.31 28.88 1.89
C PHE A 190 -29.32 30.40 1.73
N ARG A 191 -28.15 31.05 1.84
CA ARG A 191 -28.03 32.52 1.67
C ARG A 191 -28.23 32.95 0.22
N GLU A 192 -27.76 32.15 -0.73
CA GLU A 192 -27.77 32.47 -2.16
C GLU A 192 -29.03 31.94 -2.89
N GLY A 193 -29.88 31.16 -2.22
CA GLY A 193 -31.09 30.58 -2.81
C GLY A 193 -30.85 29.31 -3.65
N SER A 194 -29.66 28.72 -3.58
CA SER A 194 -29.26 27.52 -4.32
C SER A 194 -29.70 26.22 -3.60
N PHE A 195 -30.99 26.09 -3.28
CA PHE A 195 -31.49 24.98 -2.44
C PHE A 195 -31.27 23.59 -3.06
N ALA A 196 -31.28 23.48 -4.39
CA ALA A 196 -31.05 22.21 -5.08
C ALA A 196 -29.68 21.60 -4.76
N GLN A 197 -28.65 22.43 -4.53
CA GLN A 197 -27.29 21.98 -4.24
C GLN A 197 -27.12 21.48 -2.80
N VAL A 198 -28.05 21.79 -1.89
CA VAL A 198 -27.96 21.36 -0.49
C VAL A 198 -28.00 19.84 -0.38
N GLU A 199 -28.85 19.18 -1.17
CA GLU A 199 -28.95 17.73 -1.17
C GLU A 199 -27.67 17.07 -1.68
N ASP A 200 -27.07 17.61 -2.75
CA ASP A 200 -25.81 17.11 -3.30
C ASP A 200 -24.65 17.27 -2.31
N ILE A 201 -24.57 18.40 -1.60
CA ILE A 201 -23.54 18.64 -0.59
C ILE A 201 -23.72 17.70 0.62
N GLU A 202 -24.96 17.44 1.06
CA GLU A 202 -25.21 16.47 2.14
C GLU A 202 -24.86 15.04 1.72
N ARG A 203 -25.18 14.64 0.48
CA ARG A 203 -24.76 13.33 -0.06
C ARG A 203 -23.24 13.21 -0.12
N PHE A 204 -22.56 14.26 -0.60
CA PHE A 204 -21.10 14.32 -0.65
C PHE A 204 -20.48 14.24 0.75
N ARG A 205 -21.05 14.96 1.72
CA ARG A 205 -20.61 14.94 3.12
C ARG A 205 -20.74 13.55 3.73
N GLU A 206 -21.85 12.86 3.52
CA GLU A 206 -22.04 11.49 4.04
C GLU A 206 -21.10 10.50 3.32
N ALA A 207 -20.86 10.67 2.01
CA ALA A 207 -19.91 9.86 1.25
C ALA A 207 -18.45 10.05 1.73
N LEU A 208 -18.04 11.26 2.10
CA LEU A 208 -16.72 11.49 2.70
C LEU A 208 -16.64 10.97 4.13
N LYS A 209 -17.70 11.16 4.91
CA LYS A 209 -17.75 10.71 6.30
C LYS A 209 -17.58 9.20 6.40
N ASN A 210 -18.24 8.45 5.53
CA ASN A 210 -18.24 6.98 5.54
C ASN A 210 -17.17 6.35 4.64
N SER A 211 -16.27 7.16 4.06
CA SER A 211 -15.27 6.69 3.08
C SER A 211 -14.41 5.57 3.64
N ILE A 212 -14.28 4.49 2.87
CA ILE A 212 -13.38 3.38 3.21
C ILE A 212 -11.92 3.82 3.23
N MET A 213 -11.53 4.76 2.34
CA MET A 213 -10.18 5.31 2.32
C MET A 213 -9.91 6.12 3.57
N ARG A 214 -10.85 6.96 4.00
CA ARG A 214 -10.74 7.67 5.29
C ARG A 214 -10.49 6.70 6.44
N LYS A 215 -11.28 5.62 6.54
CA LYS A 215 -11.14 4.63 7.62
C LYS A 215 -9.80 3.91 7.57
N LEU A 216 -9.34 3.51 6.39
CA LEU A 216 -8.02 2.88 6.19
C LEU A 216 -6.88 3.81 6.67
N LEU A 217 -6.86 5.06 6.21
CA LEU A 217 -5.79 5.99 6.56
C LEU A 217 -5.78 6.29 8.06
N GLN A 218 -6.95 6.45 8.67
CA GLN A 218 -7.07 6.67 10.11
C GLN A 218 -6.60 5.47 10.93
N VAL A 219 -6.98 4.24 10.56
CA VAL A 219 -6.61 3.04 11.31
C VAL A 219 -5.12 2.74 11.18
N GLU A 220 -4.53 2.87 10.00
CA GLU A 220 -3.09 2.66 9.82
C GLU A 220 -2.25 3.77 10.48
N ASN A 221 -2.75 5.01 10.53
CA ASN A 221 -2.10 6.07 11.32
C ASN A 221 -2.06 5.75 12.82
N LEU A 222 -3.15 5.21 13.38
CA LEU A 222 -3.19 4.79 14.78
C LEU A 222 -2.21 3.65 15.08
N VAL A 223 -2.14 2.65 14.18
CA VAL A 223 -1.17 1.56 14.29
C VAL A 223 0.25 2.11 14.27
N THR A 224 0.58 2.91 13.25
CA THR A 224 1.95 3.34 12.96
C THR A 224 2.47 4.30 14.04
N SER A 225 1.60 5.17 14.56
CA SER A 225 1.93 6.09 15.65
C SER A 225 2.07 5.40 17.03
N GLY A 226 1.54 4.19 17.19
CA GLY A 226 1.51 3.48 18.47
C GLY A 226 0.64 4.16 19.54
N TYR A 227 -0.23 5.10 19.16
CA TYR A 227 -1.14 5.80 20.06
C TYR A 227 -2.59 5.34 19.85
N TYR A 228 -3.19 4.76 20.89
CA TYR A 228 -4.52 4.17 20.83
C TYR A 228 -5.54 5.07 21.54
N GLY A 229 -6.07 6.09 20.87
CA GLY A 229 -7.10 6.96 21.45
C GLY A 229 -8.51 6.37 21.37
N LYS A 230 -9.20 6.18 22.51
CA LYS A 230 -10.58 5.61 22.59
C LYS A 230 -11.61 6.33 21.70
N LYS A 231 -11.52 7.67 21.61
CA LYS A 231 -12.48 8.48 20.84
C LYS A 231 -12.41 8.19 19.33
N LEU A 232 -11.22 7.98 18.78
CA LEU A 232 -11.06 7.77 17.34
C LEU A 232 -11.54 6.38 16.92
N LEU A 233 -11.37 5.36 17.78
CA LEU A 233 -11.86 4.00 17.51
C LEU A 233 -13.39 3.94 17.41
N SER A 234 -14.11 4.71 18.23
CA SER A 234 -15.58 4.76 18.14
C SER A 234 -16.10 5.37 16.85
N GLU A 235 -15.31 6.20 16.15
CA GLU A 235 -15.66 6.73 14.84
C GLU A 235 -15.38 5.73 13.71
N LEU A 236 -14.41 4.83 13.91
CA LEU A 236 -14.03 3.79 12.95
C LEU A 236 -14.96 2.58 12.99
N SER A 237 -15.67 2.35 14.09
CA SER A 237 -16.59 1.23 14.28
C SER A 237 -17.97 1.41 13.62
N ASP A 238 -18.23 2.56 12.97
CA ASP A 238 -19.45 2.75 12.18
C ASP A 238 -19.50 1.73 11.03
N LYS A 239 -20.63 1.03 10.88
CA LYS A 239 -20.82 0.00 9.86
C LYS A 239 -21.10 0.58 8.47
N LYS A 240 -21.48 1.85 8.37
CA LYS A 240 -21.69 2.47 7.06
C LYS A 240 -20.35 2.67 6.35
N VAL A 241 -20.27 2.23 5.10
CA VAL A 241 -19.09 2.37 4.26
C VAL A 241 -19.51 2.94 2.90
N SER A 242 -18.78 3.92 2.41
CA SER A 242 -18.81 4.39 1.03
C SER A 242 -17.48 4.09 0.35
N ASP A 243 -17.56 3.65 -0.90
CA ASP A 243 -16.39 3.43 -1.74
C ASP A 243 -16.35 4.51 -2.82
N ASN A 244 -15.42 5.46 -2.65
CA ASN A 244 -15.23 6.58 -3.56
C ASN A 244 -14.00 6.37 -4.45
N ARG A 245 -13.37 5.19 -4.40
CA ARG A 245 -12.14 4.90 -5.14
C ARG A 245 -12.39 4.86 -6.64
N ASP A 246 -11.52 5.53 -7.39
CA ASP A 246 -11.56 5.57 -8.84
C ASP A 246 -10.65 4.49 -9.44
N PHE A 247 -11.25 3.34 -9.74
CA PHE A 247 -10.58 2.22 -10.44
C PHE A 247 -10.55 2.41 -11.97
N ASP A 248 -11.15 3.49 -12.49
CA ASP A 248 -11.18 3.81 -13.91
C ASP A 248 -10.13 4.88 -14.29
N ALA A 249 -9.38 5.41 -13.32
CA ALA A 249 -8.42 6.49 -13.49
C ALA A 249 -7.31 6.21 -14.52
N LEU A 250 -6.87 4.95 -14.66
CA LEU A 250 -5.93 4.54 -15.70
C LEU A 250 -6.66 4.22 -17.00
N ASN A 251 -6.22 4.84 -18.09
CA ASN A 251 -6.64 4.45 -19.43
C ASN A 251 -5.96 3.14 -19.84
N TRP A 252 -6.75 2.06 -19.90
CA TRP A 252 -6.30 0.77 -20.43
C TRP A 252 -7.41 0.09 -21.22
N TRP A 253 -7.01 -0.79 -22.13
CA TRP A 253 -7.92 -1.48 -23.04
C TRP A 253 -7.87 -2.98 -22.81
N GLY A 254 -9.04 -3.61 -22.72
CA GLY A 254 -9.13 -5.04 -22.61
C GLY A 254 -10.55 -5.59 -22.74
N PRO A 255 -10.65 -6.91 -23.03
CA PRO A 255 -11.94 -7.56 -23.16
C PRO A 255 -12.64 -7.51 -21.80
N ASP A 256 -13.92 -7.17 -21.84
CA ASP A 256 -14.81 -7.06 -20.69
C ASP A 256 -14.33 -6.09 -19.60
N ARG A 257 -13.55 -5.04 -19.95
CA ARG A 257 -12.99 -4.06 -19.00
C ARG A 257 -14.03 -3.57 -17.99
N VAL A 258 -15.20 -3.13 -18.46
CA VAL A 258 -16.26 -2.57 -17.60
C VAL A 258 -16.73 -3.60 -16.58
N SER A 259 -16.98 -4.84 -17.01
CA SER A 259 -17.41 -5.92 -16.11
C SER A 259 -16.31 -6.30 -15.11
N LYS A 260 -15.05 -6.38 -15.57
CA LYS A 260 -13.90 -6.69 -14.71
C LYS A 260 -13.64 -5.63 -13.65
N ILE A 261 -13.79 -4.35 -14.00
CA ILE A 261 -13.67 -3.24 -13.04
C ILE A 261 -14.81 -3.26 -12.04
N GLN A 262 -16.04 -3.55 -12.48
CA GLN A 262 -17.18 -3.64 -11.57
C GLN A 262 -17.02 -4.81 -10.57
N ASP A 263 -16.58 -5.97 -11.05
CA ASP A 263 -16.24 -7.11 -10.20
C ASP A 263 -15.12 -6.75 -9.20
N LEU A 264 -14.06 -6.10 -9.69
CA LEU A 264 -12.97 -5.63 -8.83
C LEU A 264 -13.47 -4.64 -7.75
N LYS A 265 -14.33 -3.68 -8.10
CA LYS A 265 -14.91 -2.72 -7.14
C LYS A 265 -15.61 -3.45 -6.01
N THR A 266 -16.47 -4.42 -6.33
CA THR A 266 -17.20 -5.22 -5.33
C THR A 266 -16.26 -6.05 -4.47
N ARG A 267 -15.34 -6.81 -5.07
CA ARG A 267 -14.44 -7.69 -4.32
C ARG A 267 -13.44 -6.91 -3.47
N SER A 268 -12.85 -5.85 -4.02
CA SER A 268 -11.85 -5.03 -3.31
C SER A 268 -12.45 -4.22 -2.17
N LEU A 269 -13.72 -3.82 -2.26
CA LEU A 269 -14.42 -3.18 -1.15
C LEU A 269 -14.59 -4.15 0.02
N ASN A 270 -15.04 -5.38 -0.25
CA ASN A 270 -15.20 -6.40 0.78
C ASN A 270 -13.85 -6.75 1.44
N ASP A 271 -12.79 -6.93 0.66
CA ASP A 271 -11.43 -7.17 1.16
C ASP A 271 -10.94 -6.04 2.08
N LEU A 272 -11.11 -4.79 1.63
CA LEU A 272 -10.67 -3.63 2.39
C LEU A 272 -11.51 -3.40 3.66
N GLU A 273 -12.83 -3.63 3.61
CA GLU A 273 -13.69 -3.54 4.79
C GLU A 273 -13.32 -4.59 5.83
N GLN A 274 -13.09 -5.83 5.41
CA GLN A 274 -12.63 -6.90 6.29
C GLN A 274 -11.28 -6.56 6.93
N TYR A 275 -10.35 -6.01 6.15
CA TYR A 275 -9.07 -5.56 6.66
C TYR A 275 -9.20 -4.39 7.65
N VAL A 276 -9.97 -3.35 7.34
CA VAL A 276 -10.20 -2.23 8.27
C VAL A 276 -10.82 -2.73 9.58
N ARG A 277 -11.83 -3.62 9.51
CA ARG A 277 -12.44 -4.24 10.70
C ARG A 277 -11.42 -5.04 11.51
N PHE A 278 -10.57 -5.81 10.84
CA PHE A 278 -9.49 -6.55 11.48
C PHE A 278 -8.58 -5.61 12.26
N ARG A 279 -8.12 -4.52 11.62
CA ARG A 279 -7.24 -3.52 12.23
C ARG A 279 -7.91 -2.80 13.39
N THR A 280 -9.16 -2.36 13.25
CA THR A 280 -9.91 -1.73 14.33
C THR A 280 -10.06 -2.69 15.52
N GLY A 281 -10.41 -3.95 15.28
CA GLY A 281 -10.51 -4.97 16.32
C GLY A 281 -9.18 -5.23 17.04
N CYS A 282 -8.05 -5.27 16.31
CA CYS A 282 -6.73 -5.35 16.93
C CYS A 282 -6.46 -4.19 17.91
N LEU A 283 -6.80 -2.96 17.52
CA LEU A 283 -6.60 -1.78 18.37
C LEU A 283 -7.53 -1.80 19.60
N GLU A 284 -8.75 -2.29 19.46
CA GLU A 284 -9.69 -2.47 20.58
C GLU A 284 -9.19 -3.52 21.58
N VAL A 285 -8.66 -4.65 21.10
CA VAL A 285 -8.05 -5.69 21.95
C VAL A 285 -6.83 -5.13 22.70
N LEU A 286 -5.98 -4.34 22.04
CA LEU A 286 -4.85 -3.66 22.68
C LEU A 286 -5.31 -2.69 23.79
N GLN A 287 -6.51 -2.10 23.67
CA GLN A 287 -7.13 -1.27 24.70
C GLN A 287 -7.88 -2.04 25.80
N GLY A 288 -7.91 -3.39 25.73
CA GLY A 288 -8.52 -4.25 26.74
C GLY A 288 -9.94 -4.74 26.41
N ALA A 289 -10.42 -4.60 25.17
CA ALA A 289 -11.69 -5.19 24.73
C ALA A 289 -11.51 -6.68 24.34
N GLU A 290 -11.23 -7.53 25.32
CA GLU A 290 -10.86 -8.95 25.09
C GLU A 290 -11.96 -9.77 24.39
N ASN A 291 -13.23 -9.41 24.59
CA ASN A 291 -14.37 -10.04 23.92
C ASN A 291 -14.30 -9.94 22.38
N ASN A 292 -13.50 -9.03 21.82
CA ASN A 292 -13.35 -8.86 20.38
C ASN A 292 -12.32 -9.83 19.77
N MET A 293 -11.56 -10.58 20.58
CA MET A 293 -10.52 -11.50 20.08
C MET A 293 -11.08 -12.55 19.09
N GLU A 294 -12.22 -13.16 19.41
CA GLU A 294 -12.83 -14.19 18.54
C GLU A 294 -13.15 -13.65 17.14
N GLU A 295 -13.60 -12.40 17.06
CA GLU A 295 -13.89 -11.74 15.78
C GLU A 295 -12.61 -11.42 15.01
N VAL A 296 -11.56 -10.96 15.69
CA VAL A 296 -10.25 -10.69 15.09
C VAL A 296 -9.64 -11.99 14.54
N GLU A 297 -9.79 -13.12 15.24
CA GLU A 297 -9.36 -14.43 14.75
C GLU A 297 -10.08 -14.84 13.46
N LYS A 298 -11.41 -14.68 13.42
CA LYS A 298 -12.21 -14.97 12.21
C LYS A 298 -11.77 -14.10 11.03
N LEU A 299 -11.54 -12.81 11.28
CA LEU A 299 -11.10 -11.87 10.25
C LEU A 299 -9.67 -12.15 9.77
N ALA A 300 -8.81 -12.74 10.62
CA ALA A 300 -7.46 -13.12 10.22
C ALA A 300 -7.44 -14.28 9.22
N GLU A 301 -8.41 -15.19 9.30
CA GLU A 301 -8.57 -16.38 8.43
C GLU A 301 -9.29 -16.08 7.11
N VAL A 302 -9.72 -14.84 6.88
CA VAL A 302 -10.24 -14.42 5.58
C VAL A 302 -9.22 -14.77 4.48
N PRO A 303 -9.63 -15.40 3.36
CA PRO A 303 -8.71 -15.76 2.28
C PRO A 303 -8.02 -14.54 1.64
N ASP A 304 -6.81 -14.75 1.15
CA ASP A 304 -6.03 -13.71 0.48
C ASP A 304 -6.69 -13.27 -0.84
N PHE A 305 -6.62 -11.96 -1.11
CA PHE A 305 -7.14 -11.40 -2.35
C PHE A 305 -6.37 -11.91 -3.58
N GLU A 306 -7.09 -12.51 -4.53
CA GLU A 306 -6.51 -13.11 -5.73
C GLU A 306 -5.92 -12.06 -6.69
N HIS A 307 -4.73 -12.37 -7.22
CA HIS A 307 -4.07 -11.50 -8.19
C HIS A 307 -4.57 -11.75 -9.61
N SER A 308 -4.84 -10.66 -10.34
CA SER A 308 -5.24 -10.70 -11.75
C SER A 308 -4.66 -9.51 -12.50
N GLU A 309 -4.70 -9.55 -13.83
CA GLU A 309 -4.29 -8.45 -14.70
C GLU A 309 -5.00 -7.14 -14.30
N VAL A 310 -6.33 -7.17 -14.07
CA VAL A 310 -7.10 -5.98 -13.69
C VAL A 310 -6.69 -5.41 -12.34
N VAL A 311 -6.26 -6.24 -11.39
CA VAL A 311 -5.73 -5.79 -10.09
C VAL A 311 -4.41 -5.05 -10.29
N LEU A 312 -3.53 -5.57 -11.13
CA LEU A 312 -2.27 -4.90 -11.48
C LEU A 312 -2.52 -3.56 -12.17
N LEU A 313 -3.38 -3.54 -13.19
CA LEU A 313 -3.64 -2.34 -13.99
C LEU A 313 -4.38 -1.25 -13.20
N SER A 314 -5.30 -1.63 -12.31
CA SER A 314 -6.05 -0.68 -11.49
C SER A 314 -5.25 -0.09 -10.34
N GLY A 315 -4.13 -0.70 -9.93
CA GLY A 315 -3.34 -0.23 -8.80
C GLY A 315 -3.89 -0.62 -7.44
N TYR A 316 -4.84 -1.57 -7.40
CA TYR A 316 -5.30 -2.13 -6.14
C TYR A 316 -4.18 -2.94 -5.46
N HIS A 317 -3.71 -2.44 -4.32
CA HIS A 317 -2.76 -3.17 -3.48
C HIS A 317 -3.49 -4.20 -2.64
N ARG A 318 -3.00 -5.45 -2.69
CA ARG A 318 -3.49 -6.53 -1.82
C ARG A 318 -3.23 -6.16 -0.36
N MET A 319 -4.26 -6.33 0.47
CA MET A 319 -4.10 -6.26 1.92
C MET A 319 -3.13 -7.38 2.40
N PRO A 320 -2.56 -7.26 3.60
CA PRO A 320 -1.64 -8.24 4.18
C PRO A 320 -2.16 -9.66 4.08
N THR A 321 -1.27 -10.64 3.95
CA THR A 321 -1.68 -12.04 3.79
C THR A 321 -2.25 -12.62 5.08
N THR A 322 -2.90 -13.76 4.96
CA THR A 322 -3.43 -14.56 6.07
C THR A 322 -2.36 -14.83 7.12
N GLU A 323 -1.13 -15.18 6.70
CA GLU A 323 -0.01 -15.38 7.65
C GLU A 323 0.38 -14.11 8.40
N CYS A 324 0.34 -12.94 7.73
CA CYS A 324 0.62 -11.65 8.38
C CYS A 324 -0.45 -11.34 9.43
N ARG A 325 -1.73 -11.53 9.10
CA ARG A 325 -2.84 -11.36 10.04
C ARG A 325 -2.76 -12.33 11.22
N LYS A 326 -2.41 -13.59 10.96
CA LYS A 326 -2.18 -14.62 12.00
C LYS A 326 -1.09 -14.23 12.97
N MET A 327 0.02 -13.68 12.47
CA MET A 327 1.09 -13.20 13.33
C MET A 327 0.57 -12.13 14.31
N THR A 328 -0.17 -11.13 13.82
CA THR A 328 -0.79 -10.11 14.69
C THR A 328 -1.72 -10.74 15.72
N VAL A 329 -2.57 -11.71 15.33
CA VAL A 329 -3.46 -12.42 16.27
C VAL A 329 -2.67 -13.13 17.36
N ILE A 330 -1.64 -13.89 17.00
CA ILE A 330 -0.80 -14.62 17.98
C ILE A 330 -0.12 -13.62 18.92
N THR A 331 0.37 -12.49 18.41
CA THR A 331 0.89 -11.40 19.23
C THR A 331 -0.15 -10.92 20.24
N LEU A 332 -1.38 -10.64 19.80
CA LEU A 332 -2.43 -10.16 20.71
C LEU A 332 -2.82 -11.22 21.77
N LYS A 333 -2.90 -12.50 21.39
CA LYS A 333 -3.13 -13.62 22.32
C LYS A 333 -2.02 -13.70 23.37
N LEU A 334 -0.76 -13.57 22.93
CA LEU A 334 0.39 -13.53 23.82
C LEU A 334 0.29 -12.36 24.81
N LEU A 335 -0.10 -11.18 24.35
CA LEU A 335 -0.24 -10.00 25.22
C LEU A 335 -1.37 -10.16 26.24
N ASN A 336 -2.51 -10.72 25.84
CA ASN A 336 -3.60 -11.03 26.77
C ASN A 336 -3.17 -12.09 27.80
N TYR A 337 -2.49 -13.15 27.37
CA TYR A 337 -1.93 -14.14 28.28
C TYR A 337 -1.00 -13.51 29.34
N LEU A 338 -0.08 -12.64 28.90
CA LEU A 338 0.82 -11.94 29.81
C LEU A 338 0.08 -10.99 30.75
N ARG A 339 -1.00 -10.35 30.28
CA ARG A 339 -1.87 -9.51 31.10
C ARG A 339 -2.53 -10.33 32.21
N ASP A 340 -3.10 -11.48 31.89
CA ASP A 340 -3.77 -12.37 32.85
C ASP A 340 -2.78 -12.89 33.90
N CYS A 341 -1.57 -13.23 33.47
CA CYS A 341 -0.48 -13.61 34.36
C CYS A 341 -0.13 -12.50 35.37
N LEU A 342 -0.14 -11.23 34.94
CA LEU A 342 0.15 -10.07 35.80
C LEU A 342 -1.01 -9.68 36.72
N ILE A 343 -2.25 -9.67 36.21
CA ILE A 343 -3.42 -9.10 36.89
C ILE A 343 -4.17 -10.17 37.70
N GLU A 344 -4.47 -11.34 37.11
CA GLU A 344 -5.45 -12.27 37.65
C GLU A 344 -4.86 -13.44 38.47
N LYS A 345 -3.53 -13.64 38.43
CA LYS A 345 -2.83 -14.77 39.07
C LYS A 345 -3.40 -16.14 38.66
N LYS A 346 -4.01 -16.26 37.46
CA LYS A 346 -4.55 -17.49 36.90
C LYS A 346 -3.98 -17.70 35.49
N ALA A 347 -2.81 -18.34 35.39
CA ALA A 347 -2.30 -18.81 34.11
C ALA A 347 -2.98 -20.15 33.75
N LYS A 348 -3.64 -20.23 32.59
CA LYS A 348 -4.07 -21.52 32.02
C LYS A 348 -2.83 -22.31 31.57
N GLU A 349 -2.96 -23.62 31.32
CA GLU A 349 -1.81 -24.49 30.98
C GLU A 349 -1.46 -24.48 29.47
N THR A 350 -2.25 -23.79 28.66
CA THR A 350 -2.25 -23.88 27.18
C THR A 350 -1.19 -23.01 26.47
N ASP A 351 -0.35 -22.30 27.21
CA ASP A 351 0.29 -21.08 26.70
C ASP A 351 1.74 -21.24 26.18
N SER A 352 2.38 -22.41 26.37
CA SER A 352 3.68 -22.70 25.72
C SER A 352 3.57 -22.86 24.20
N VAL A 353 2.36 -23.13 23.71
CA VAL A 353 2.07 -23.31 22.28
C VAL A 353 2.14 -21.97 21.53
N LEU A 354 1.75 -20.86 22.18
CA LEU A 354 1.70 -19.54 21.55
C LEU A 354 3.09 -19.02 21.13
N PHE A 355 4.14 -19.29 21.91
CA PHE A 355 5.50 -18.90 21.59
C PHE A 355 6.04 -19.63 20.36
N GLU A 356 5.81 -20.94 20.28
CA GLU A 356 6.22 -21.76 19.13
C GLU A 356 5.41 -21.42 17.88
N GLU A 357 4.10 -21.18 18.01
CA GLU A 357 3.26 -20.70 16.92
C GLU A 357 3.75 -19.35 16.39
N TYR A 358 4.07 -18.40 17.28
CA TYR A 358 4.63 -17.11 16.88
C TYR A 358 5.93 -17.31 16.11
N LYS A 359 6.85 -18.13 16.64
CA LYS A 359 8.16 -18.38 16.03
C LYS A 359 8.02 -18.96 14.63
N LYS A 360 7.12 -19.92 14.45
CA LYS A 360 6.80 -20.50 13.13
C LYS A 360 6.26 -19.45 12.15
N CYS A 361 5.35 -18.58 12.60
CA CYS A 361 4.84 -17.47 11.78
C CYS A 361 5.93 -16.45 11.42
N PHE A 362 6.78 -16.10 12.38
CA PHE A 362 7.91 -15.20 12.21
C PHE A 362 8.89 -15.72 11.15
N GLU A 363 9.32 -16.99 11.27
CA GLU A 363 10.20 -17.64 10.30
C GLU A 363 9.54 -17.77 8.92
N GLY A 364 8.25 -18.08 8.88
CA GLY A 364 7.46 -18.12 7.66
C GLY A 364 7.39 -16.77 6.94
N ILE A 365 7.22 -15.66 7.65
CA ILE A 365 7.23 -14.31 7.07
C ILE A 365 8.61 -13.94 6.56
N LEU A 366 9.68 -14.23 7.32
CA LEU A 366 11.06 -13.96 6.90
C LEU A 366 11.46 -14.73 5.65
N ALA A 367 10.92 -15.93 5.45
CA ALA A 367 11.19 -16.74 4.25
C ALA A 367 10.53 -16.17 2.98
N ARG A 368 9.56 -15.26 3.08
CA ARG A 368 8.89 -14.65 1.92
C ARG A 368 9.79 -13.63 1.23
N LYS A 369 9.66 -13.51 -0.08
CA LYS A 369 10.40 -12.52 -0.90
C LYS A 369 9.82 -11.09 -0.82
N GLU A 370 8.61 -10.94 -0.29
CA GLU A 370 7.87 -9.68 -0.18
C GLU A 370 8.34 -8.91 1.07
N LEU A 371 8.90 -7.71 0.91
CA LEU A 371 9.46 -6.93 2.02
C LEU A 371 8.35 -6.40 2.94
N ARG A 372 7.20 -6.04 2.37
CA ARG A 372 6.07 -5.45 3.12
C ARG A 372 5.53 -6.34 4.23
N SER A 373 5.63 -7.66 4.07
CA SER A 373 5.19 -8.63 5.09
C SER A 373 6.01 -8.52 6.37
N ARG A 374 7.25 -8.03 6.29
CA ARG A 374 8.14 -7.84 7.44
C ARG A 374 7.69 -6.72 8.37
N TRP A 375 6.84 -5.80 7.89
CA TRP A 375 6.21 -4.79 8.74
C TRP A 375 5.46 -5.42 9.92
N PHE A 376 4.80 -6.55 9.71
CA PHE A 376 4.03 -7.24 10.76
C PHE A 376 4.91 -7.82 11.87
N ILE A 377 6.17 -8.12 11.55
CA ILE A 377 7.18 -8.47 12.56
C ILE A 377 7.52 -7.25 13.42
N ILE A 378 7.79 -6.11 12.77
CA ILE A 378 8.12 -4.85 13.45
C ILE A 378 6.95 -4.41 14.34
N GLU A 379 5.73 -4.42 13.79
CA GLU A 379 4.49 -4.11 14.50
C GLU A 379 4.32 -5.00 15.73
N SER A 380 4.57 -6.30 15.60
CA SER A 380 4.47 -7.23 16.73
C SER A 380 5.44 -6.86 17.86
N VAL A 381 6.70 -6.52 17.52
CA VAL A 381 7.68 -6.03 18.49
C VAL A 381 7.24 -4.69 19.12
N MET A 382 6.65 -3.79 18.33
CA MET A 382 6.11 -2.52 18.83
C MET A 382 4.97 -2.74 19.83
N PHE A 383 4.04 -3.65 19.54
CA PHE A 383 2.94 -3.98 20.46
C PHE A 383 3.47 -4.57 21.76
N ILE A 384 4.43 -5.49 21.70
CA ILE A 384 5.08 -6.07 22.88
C ILE A 384 5.80 -5.00 23.70
N LEU A 385 6.55 -4.10 23.05
CA LEU A 385 7.22 -2.99 23.73
C LEU A 385 6.23 -2.06 24.43
N ASN A 386 5.12 -1.71 23.77
CA ASN A 386 4.08 -0.84 24.33
C ASN A 386 3.36 -1.52 25.51
N PHE A 387 3.11 -2.83 25.43
CA PHE A 387 2.59 -3.61 26.55
C PHE A 387 3.54 -3.56 27.77
N VAL A 388 4.84 -3.82 27.55
CA VAL A 388 5.84 -3.79 28.62
C VAL A 388 5.89 -2.40 29.27
N LYS A 389 5.84 -1.31 28.50
CA LYS A 389 5.82 0.07 29.03
C LYS A 389 4.56 0.35 29.85
N SER A 390 3.38 0.04 29.30
CA SER A 390 2.10 0.33 29.95
C SER A 390 1.87 -0.42 31.27
N HIS A 391 2.46 -1.61 31.42
CA HIS A 391 2.31 -2.44 32.62
C HIS A 391 3.49 -2.29 33.60
N GLU A 392 4.34 -1.27 33.44
CA GLU A 392 5.49 -1.03 34.32
C GLU A 392 5.10 -0.82 35.78
N GLN A 393 4.09 0.02 36.03
CA GLN A 393 3.64 0.33 37.39
C GLN A 393 3.10 -0.92 38.10
N ALA A 394 2.32 -1.74 37.38
CA ALA A 394 1.79 -3.00 37.91
C ALA A 394 2.91 -3.95 38.36
N VAL A 395 3.99 -4.08 37.57
CA VAL A 395 5.17 -4.88 37.92
C VAL A 395 5.87 -4.33 39.17
N GLN A 396 6.02 -2.99 39.28
CA GLN A 396 6.62 -2.36 40.46
C GLN A 396 5.77 -2.55 41.73
N ASP A 397 4.46 -2.47 41.61
CA ASP A 397 3.53 -2.63 42.73
C ASP A 397 3.50 -4.07 43.27
N ILE A 398 3.62 -5.07 42.39
CA ILE A 398 3.79 -6.47 42.79
C ILE A 398 5.08 -6.65 43.61
N LYS A 399 6.20 -6.04 43.18
CA LYS A 399 7.48 -6.10 43.90
C LYS A 399 7.41 -5.43 45.27
N LYS A 400 6.78 -4.24 45.36
CA LYS A 400 6.64 -3.48 46.61
C LYS A 400 5.63 -4.10 47.59
N GLY A 401 4.57 -4.72 47.09
CA GLY A 401 3.47 -5.25 47.90
C GLY A 401 3.76 -6.57 48.62
N GLY A 402 4.96 -7.16 48.51
CA GLY A 402 5.34 -8.40 49.19
C GLY A 402 4.48 -9.63 48.82
N LYS A 403 3.62 -9.52 47.79
CA LYS A 403 2.73 -10.60 47.35
C LYS A 403 3.58 -11.68 46.68
N ARG A 404 3.52 -12.91 47.19
CA ARG A 404 4.15 -14.08 46.54
C ARG A 404 3.57 -14.24 45.13
N ILE A 405 4.39 -13.96 44.11
CA ILE A 405 4.13 -14.35 42.73
C ILE A 405 4.15 -15.88 42.69
N GLN A 406 3.13 -16.50 42.10
CA GLN A 406 3.08 -17.95 41.94
C GLN A 406 4.30 -18.43 41.12
N LYS A 407 4.82 -19.62 41.42
CA LYS A 407 5.99 -20.18 40.73
C LYS A 407 5.82 -20.20 39.21
N LYS A 408 4.65 -20.63 38.74
CA LYS A 408 4.27 -20.69 37.33
C LYS A 408 4.38 -19.32 36.63
N VAL A 409 3.82 -18.27 37.21
CA VAL A 409 3.92 -16.90 36.67
C VAL A 409 5.37 -16.45 36.50
N LYS A 410 6.30 -16.84 37.38
CA LYS A 410 7.72 -16.53 37.20
C LYS A 410 8.35 -17.30 36.03
N GLU A 411 7.97 -18.56 35.85
CA GLU A 411 8.44 -19.41 34.75
C GLU A 411 7.92 -18.86 33.41
N ASP A 412 6.66 -18.44 33.35
CA ASP A 412 6.04 -17.83 32.17
C ASP A 412 6.71 -16.49 31.79
N PHE A 413 7.03 -15.67 32.79
CA PHE A 413 7.79 -14.43 32.57
C PHE A 413 9.22 -14.69 32.10
N ALA A 414 9.88 -15.73 32.62
CA ALA A 414 11.21 -16.11 32.16
C ALA A 414 11.17 -16.59 30.70
N ALA A 415 10.18 -17.40 30.33
CA ALA A 415 9.95 -17.84 28.95
C ALA A 415 9.69 -16.65 28.01
N PHE A 416 8.90 -15.67 28.45
CA PHE A 416 8.67 -14.44 27.69
C PHE A 416 9.94 -13.59 27.49
N VAL A 417 10.82 -13.53 28.50
CA VAL A 417 12.13 -12.87 28.37
C VAL A 417 13.02 -13.62 27.38
N GLU A 418 13.06 -14.96 27.43
CA GLU A 418 13.79 -15.79 26.48
C GLU A 418 13.28 -15.60 25.05
N PHE A 419 11.96 -15.62 24.86
CA PHE A 419 11.32 -15.32 23.58
C PHE A 419 11.68 -13.92 23.07
N SER A 420 11.65 -12.92 23.94
CA SER A 420 12.04 -11.55 23.56
C SER A 420 13.52 -11.45 23.17
N ASN A 421 14.40 -12.22 23.83
CA ASN A 421 15.81 -12.33 23.45
C ASN A 421 15.97 -13.03 22.10
N TYR A 422 15.17 -14.05 21.80
CA TYR A 422 15.12 -14.68 20.48
C TYR A 422 14.76 -13.66 19.39
N LEU A 423 13.75 -12.81 19.62
CA LEU A 423 13.41 -11.75 18.68
C LEU A 423 14.63 -10.84 18.44
N THR A 424 15.23 -10.30 19.51
CA THR A 424 16.38 -9.40 19.37
C THR A 424 17.60 -10.06 18.70
N GLY A 425 17.86 -11.35 18.96
CA GLY A 425 19.00 -12.08 18.39
C GLY A 425 18.80 -12.54 16.94
N CYS A 426 17.67 -13.18 16.61
CA CYS A 426 17.45 -13.75 15.28
C CYS A 426 17.08 -12.73 14.21
N GLY A 427 16.44 -11.62 14.58
CA GLY A 427 15.98 -10.64 13.59
C GLY A 427 17.11 -9.90 12.87
N GLN A 428 18.25 -9.66 13.52
CA GLN A 428 19.35 -8.90 12.92
C GLN A 428 20.09 -9.65 11.80
N GLU A 429 20.34 -10.95 11.94
CA GLU A 429 21.02 -11.74 10.89
C GLU A 429 20.10 -12.23 9.77
N SER A 430 18.81 -12.41 10.06
CA SER A 430 17.84 -12.98 9.10
C SER A 430 17.19 -11.93 8.20
N PHE A 431 16.97 -10.69 8.69
CA PHE A 431 16.49 -9.59 7.85
C PHE A 431 17.45 -9.26 6.70
N LEU A 432 18.74 -9.55 6.85
CA LEU A 432 19.79 -9.19 5.90
C LEU A 432 20.04 -10.21 4.77
N LYS A 433 19.58 -11.47 4.91
CA LYS A 433 20.05 -12.58 4.04
C LYS A 433 19.34 -12.74 2.70
N GLN A 434 18.23 -12.05 2.45
CA GLN A 434 17.51 -12.19 1.18
C GLN A 434 17.94 -11.12 0.16
N MET A 435 18.81 -11.52 -0.76
CA MET A 435 19.00 -10.83 -2.03
C MET A 435 17.97 -11.29 -3.04
N ILE A 436 17.54 -10.39 -3.91
CA ILE A 436 16.62 -10.75 -4.99
C ILE A 436 17.41 -11.47 -6.07
N GLU A 437 16.98 -12.66 -6.44
CA GLU A 437 17.36 -13.32 -7.69
C GLU A 437 16.69 -12.59 -8.88
N LEU A 438 17.10 -11.34 -9.15
CA LEU A 438 16.83 -10.68 -10.44
C LEU A 438 17.87 -11.08 -11.50
N GLU A 439 18.91 -11.81 -11.11
CA GLU A 439 20.12 -12.06 -11.89
C GLU A 439 19.94 -13.08 -13.02
N SER A 440 18.86 -13.88 -12.98
CA SER A 440 18.51 -14.80 -14.07
C SER A 440 17.74 -14.11 -15.21
N LEU A 441 17.40 -12.83 -15.07
CA LEU A 441 16.77 -12.05 -16.12
C LEU A 441 17.84 -11.65 -17.14
N VAL A 442 17.65 -12.05 -18.40
CA VAL A 442 18.50 -11.66 -19.53
C VAL A 442 18.65 -10.14 -19.52
N ILE A 443 19.89 -9.67 -19.33
CA ILE A 443 20.22 -8.25 -19.33
C ILE A 443 20.21 -7.78 -20.78
N GLU A 444 19.05 -7.38 -21.28
CA GLU A 444 18.98 -6.48 -22.44
C GLU A 444 19.44 -5.08 -21.94
N GLU A 445 20.29 -4.37 -22.69
CA GLU A 445 20.84 -3.06 -22.27
C GLU A 445 19.73 -2.06 -21.90
N ASP A 446 18.57 -2.18 -22.53
CA ASP A 446 17.41 -1.30 -22.41
C ASP A 446 16.62 -1.44 -21.11
N VAL A 447 16.82 -2.51 -20.32
CA VAL A 447 16.19 -2.74 -19.00
C VAL A 447 17.18 -2.64 -17.83
N SER A 448 18.49 -2.58 -18.09
CA SER A 448 19.55 -2.56 -17.08
C SER A 448 19.38 -1.44 -16.03
N GLY A 449 18.99 -0.25 -16.48
CA GLY A 449 18.72 0.89 -15.61
C GLY A 449 17.58 0.63 -14.63
N ILE A 450 16.47 0.04 -15.09
CA ILE A 450 15.31 -0.29 -14.25
C ILE A 450 15.66 -1.38 -13.25
N ILE A 451 16.40 -2.42 -13.67
CA ILE A 451 16.86 -3.47 -12.75
C ILE A 451 17.73 -2.86 -11.64
N THR A 452 18.62 -1.95 -11.98
CA THR A 452 19.47 -1.25 -11.01
C THR A 452 18.64 -0.42 -10.05
N THR A 453 17.66 0.34 -10.55
CA THR A 453 16.70 1.10 -9.74
C THR A 453 15.96 0.19 -8.76
N ILE A 454 15.39 -0.93 -9.23
CA ILE A 454 14.67 -1.88 -8.39
C ILE A 454 15.57 -2.47 -7.30
N LYS A 455 16.80 -2.87 -7.66
CA LYS A 455 17.78 -3.43 -6.71
C LYS A 455 18.14 -2.43 -5.61
N ASN A 456 18.47 -1.19 -6.00
CA ASN A 456 18.88 -0.15 -5.06
C ASN A 456 17.74 0.24 -4.12
N ASP A 457 16.54 0.45 -4.66
CA ASP A 457 15.37 0.86 -3.86
C ASP A 457 14.97 -0.22 -2.85
N ARG A 458 14.89 -1.48 -3.29
CA ARG A 458 14.57 -2.60 -2.38
C ARG A 458 15.63 -2.79 -1.31
N GLU A 459 16.90 -2.57 -1.63
CA GLU A 459 17.98 -2.65 -0.65
C GLU A 459 17.87 -1.54 0.39
N GLU A 460 17.58 -0.31 -0.02
CA GLU A 460 17.32 0.81 0.88
C GLU A 460 16.11 0.50 1.80
N VAL A 461 14.99 0.06 1.24
CA VAL A 461 13.79 -0.34 2.02
C VAL A 461 14.12 -1.44 3.01
N ARG A 462 14.89 -2.45 2.59
CA ARG A 462 15.32 -3.55 3.47
C ARG A 462 16.17 -3.03 4.64
N LEU A 463 17.07 -2.09 4.39
CA LEU A 463 17.89 -1.45 5.42
C LEU A 463 17.02 -0.62 6.37
N THR A 464 16.10 0.21 5.86
CA THR A 464 15.16 1.00 6.66
C THR A 464 14.34 0.10 7.60
N LEU A 465 13.74 -0.98 7.08
CA LEU A 465 12.97 -1.92 7.91
C LEU A 465 13.86 -2.58 8.99
N ASN A 466 15.09 -2.94 8.66
CA ASN A 466 16.03 -3.52 9.62
C ASN A 466 16.46 -2.53 10.71
N GLU A 467 16.67 -1.26 10.37
CA GLU A 467 16.98 -0.20 11.32
C GLU A 467 15.82 0.03 12.30
N ILE A 468 14.59 0.13 11.77
CA ILE A 468 13.37 0.26 12.58
C ILE A 468 13.22 -0.94 13.51
N TYR A 469 13.37 -2.15 12.96
CA TYR A 469 13.33 -3.38 13.75
C TYR A 469 14.35 -3.36 14.89
N THR A 470 15.62 -3.07 14.57
CA THR A 470 16.73 -3.01 15.53
C THR A 470 16.48 -1.98 16.63
N LYS A 471 15.94 -0.81 16.27
CA LYS A 471 15.57 0.24 17.23
C LYS A 471 14.53 -0.26 18.22
N TYR A 472 13.45 -0.89 17.75
CA TYR A 472 12.38 -1.38 18.63
C TYR A 472 12.80 -2.60 19.45
N SER A 473 13.48 -3.58 18.86
CA SER A 473 13.95 -4.79 19.56
C SER A 473 15.00 -4.45 20.62
N SER A 474 15.95 -3.56 20.33
CA SER A 474 16.93 -3.09 21.32
C SER A 474 16.26 -2.37 22.49
N ASN A 475 15.26 -1.54 22.22
CA ASN A 475 14.48 -0.88 23.26
C ASN A 475 13.71 -1.88 24.12
N LEU A 476 13.12 -2.91 23.51
CA LEU A 476 12.46 -3.99 24.22
C LEU A 476 13.43 -4.73 25.14
N SER A 477 14.59 -5.16 24.63
CA SER A 477 15.61 -5.82 25.45
C SER A 477 16.09 -4.96 26.63
N ARG A 478 16.33 -3.66 26.41
CA ARG A 478 16.69 -2.74 27.51
C ARG A 478 15.59 -2.61 28.57
N GLN A 479 14.33 -2.53 28.14
CA GLN A 479 13.19 -2.41 29.05
C GLN A 479 12.97 -3.69 29.85
N LEU A 480 13.19 -4.86 29.24
CA LEU A 480 13.12 -6.14 29.93
C LEU A 480 14.29 -6.35 30.88
N ALA A 481 15.53 -6.03 30.48
CA ALA A 481 16.71 -6.18 31.35
C ALA A 481 16.66 -5.28 32.61
N LYS A 482 15.97 -4.14 32.54
CA LYS A 482 15.73 -3.27 33.70
C LYS A 482 14.72 -3.86 34.70
N LYS A 483 13.87 -4.78 34.28
CA LYS A 483 12.73 -5.30 35.05
C LYS A 483 13.05 -6.65 35.66
#